data_AF-A0A7G7MFX1-F1
#
_entry.id   AF-A0A7G7MFX1-F1
#
_cell.length_a   1.000
_cell.length_b   1.000
_cell.length_c   1.000
_cell.angle_alpha   90.00
_cell.angle_beta   90.00
_cell.angle_gamma   90.00
#
_symmetry.space_group_name_H-M   'P 1'
#
loop_
_entity.id
_entity.type
_entity.pdbx_description
1 polymer ?
#
loop_
_entity_poly.entity_id
_entity_poly.type
_entity_poly.pdbx_seq_one_letter_code
_entity_poly.pdbx_strand_id
1 'polypeptide(L)'
;MAGAAAILTFTTLRDLAIACGISDTFLGVPLAWLLPITVDAAGAVAIRVWLTQRASPAASRLARRLSWFCIILSILGNAGQHGMAAYGIVPPWWVIVLVSAVPPAMFGAVTHLAVLLNREDEGAWIWGPDPQPNEDIPSPPVKEGEDESAPEEPAVEPDDEPEAESRAPGDGAKLDQLRAWMADHGGEVPSKRKVIELCGVGHPKAGKLIEALEPPKTNGVKVL
;
A
#
# COMPACT_ATOMS: atom_id res chain seq x y z
N MET A 1 10.36 -32.34 -21.35
CA MET A 1 9.20 -32.45 -20.42
C MET A 1 8.58 -31.08 -20.13
N ALA A 2 9.29 -30.14 -19.47
CA ALA A 2 8.72 -28.84 -19.07
C ALA A 2 8.13 -28.01 -20.24
N GLY A 3 8.84 -27.93 -21.37
CA GLY A 3 8.36 -27.16 -22.54
C GLY A 3 7.06 -27.70 -23.15
N ALA A 4 6.88 -29.02 -23.20
CA ALA A 4 5.66 -29.62 -23.73
C ALA A 4 4.44 -29.36 -22.82
N ALA A 5 4.63 -29.45 -21.49
CA ALA A 5 3.59 -29.13 -20.52
C ALA A 5 3.19 -27.63 -20.56
N ALA A 6 4.18 -26.75 -20.75
CA ALA A 6 3.93 -25.33 -20.93
C ALA A 6 3.13 -25.06 -22.22
N ILE A 7 3.54 -25.62 -23.36
CA ILE A 7 2.80 -25.46 -24.63
C ILE A 7 1.35 -25.93 -24.47
N LEU A 8 1.12 -27.08 -23.83
CA LEU A 8 -0.23 -27.60 -23.60
C LEU A 8 -1.08 -26.63 -22.77
N THR A 9 -0.53 -26.11 -21.66
CA THR A 9 -1.19 -25.13 -20.79
C THR A 9 -1.49 -23.83 -21.54
N PHE A 10 -0.58 -23.38 -22.41
CA PHE A 10 -0.80 -22.17 -23.21
C PHE A 10 -1.93 -22.39 -24.22
N THR A 11 -1.98 -23.55 -24.86
CA THR A 11 -3.04 -23.87 -25.82
C THR A 11 -4.40 -23.98 -25.15
N THR A 12 -4.50 -24.58 -23.97
CA THR A 12 -5.79 -24.69 -23.24
C THR A 12 -6.30 -23.32 -22.79
N LEU A 13 -5.42 -22.45 -22.28
CA LEU A 13 -5.78 -21.09 -21.89
C LEU A 13 -6.17 -20.21 -23.10
N ARG A 14 -5.48 -20.38 -24.22
CA ARG A 14 -5.87 -19.73 -25.49
C ARG A 14 -7.26 -20.20 -25.94
N ASP A 15 -7.50 -21.51 -25.92
CA ASP A 15 -8.78 -22.06 -26.36
C ASP A 15 -9.93 -21.63 -25.43
N LEU A 16 -9.64 -21.42 -24.14
CA LEU A 16 -10.57 -20.80 -23.19
C LEU A 16 -10.90 -19.35 -23.59
N ALA A 17 -9.90 -18.55 -23.96
CA ALA A 17 -10.11 -17.18 -24.40
C ALA A 17 -10.98 -17.13 -25.68
N ILE A 18 -10.73 -18.03 -26.63
CA ILE A 18 -11.56 -18.19 -27.82
C ILE A 18 -13.00 -18.56 -27.45
N ALA A 19 -13.19 -19.52 -26.53
CA ALA A 19 -14.52 -19.90 -26.05
C ALA A 19 -15.26 -18.72 -25.41
N CYS A 20 -14.52 -17.80 -24.77
CA CYS A 20 -15.06 -16.57 -24.19
C CYS A 20 -15.29 -15.43 -25.20
N GLY A 21 -15.11 -15.69 -26.51
CA GLY A 21 -15.32 -14.70 -27.57
C GLY A 21 -14.13 -13.77 -27.83
N ILE A 22 -12.96 -14.04 -27.25
CA ILE A 22 -11.71 -13.30 -27.51
C ILE A 22 -11.04 -13.91 -28.75
N SER A 23 -11.65 -13.73 -29.92
CA SER A 23 -11.19 -14.31 -31.20
C SER A 23 -10.59 -13.28 -32.16
N ASP A 24 -10.67 -11.99 -31.83
CA ASP A 24 -10.14 -10.92 -32.65
C ASP A 24 -8.61 -10.99 -32.82
N THR A 25 -8.13 -10.28 -33.82
CA THR A 25 -6.70 -10.19 -34.16
C THR A 25 -6.27 -8.73 -34.16
N PHE A 26 -5.14 -8.43 -33.53
CA PHE A 26 -4.53 -7.09 -33.50
C PHE A 26 -3.11 -7.17 -34.04
N LEU A 27 -2.79 -6.33 -35.03
CA LEU A 27 -1.53 -6.38 -35.79
C LEU A 27 -1.17 -7.80 -36.32
N GLY A 28 -2.18 -8.57 -36.76
CA GLY A 28 -1.96 -9.93 -37.25
C GLY A 28 -1.71 -10.98 -36.17
N VAL A 29 -1.79 -10.62 -34.89
CA VAL A 29 -1.65 -11.52 -33.74
C VAL A 29 -3.01 -11.80 -33.09
N PRO A 30 -3.41 -13.08 -32.87
CA PRO A 30 -4.68 -13.39 -32.23
C PRO A 30 -4.69 -12.95 -30.76
N LEU A 31 -5.70 -12.19 -30.34
CA LEU A 31 -5.84 -11.70 -28.96
C LEU A 31 -6.00 -12.84 -27.94
N ALA A 32 -6.47 -14.01 -28.37
CA ALA A 32 -6.60 -15.17 -27.51
C ALA A 32 -5.28 -15.56 -26.81
N TRP A 33 -4.14 -15.26 -27.43
CA TRP A 33 -2.81 -15.50 -26.85
C TRP A 33 -2.44 -14.53 -25.74
N LEU A 34 -3.12 -13.38 -25.65
CA LEU A 34 -2.85 -12.39 -24.62
C LEU A 34 -3.13 -12.96 -23.22
N LEU A 35 -4.13 -13.83 -23.09
CA LEU A 35 -4.49 -14.42 -21.81
C LEU A 35 -3.34 -15.24 -21.18
N PRO A 36 -2.82 -16.31 -21.81
CA PRO A 36 -1.70 -17.06 -21.25
C PRO A 36 -0.45 -16.18 -21.07
N ILE A 37 -0.14 -15.32 -22.06
CA ILE A 37 1.05 -14.46 -22.02
C ILE A 37 1.01 -13.49 -20.82
N THR A 38 -0.13 -12.86 -20.56
CA THR A 38 -0.24 -11.90 -19.45
C THR A 38 -0.17 -12.58 -18.08
N VAL A 39 -0.78 -13.75 -17.92
CA VAL A 39 -0.71 -14.53 -16.68
C VAL A 39 0.73 -14.96 -16.38
N ASP A 40 1.44 -15.49 -17.38
CA ASP A 40 2.82 -15.94 -17.20
C ASP A 40 3.82 -14.80 -17.04
N ALA A 41 3.66 -13.70 -17.77
CA ALA A 41 4.50 -12.51 -17.59
C ALA A 41 4.34 -11.94 -16.17
N ALA A 42 3.10 -11.80 -15.70
CA ALA A 42 2.83 -11.34 -14.33
C ALA A 42 3.39 -12.31 -13.28
N GLY A 43 3.21 -13.62 -13.50
CA GLY A 43 3.76 -14.65 -12.63
C GLY A 43 5.29 -14.63 -12.56
N ALA A 44 5.97 -14.50 -13.70
CA ALA A 44 7.43 -14.43 -13.77
C ALA A 44 7.98 -13.17 -13.06
N VAL A 45 7.35 -12.01 -13.25
CA VAL A 45 7.70 -10.78 -12.54
C VAL A 45 7.50 -10.96 -11.03
N ALA A 46 6.36 -11.49 -10.62
CA ALA A 46 6.04 -11.72 -9.20
C ALA A 46 7.04 -12.69 -8.54
N ILE A 47 7.35 -13.81 -9.17
CA ILE A 47 8.32 -14.80 -8.68
C ILE A 47 9.71 -14.18 -8.60
N ARG A 48 10.13 -13.45 -9.64
CA ARG A 48 11.44 -12.77 -9.64
C ARG A 48 11.55 -11.84 -8.44
N VAL A 49 10.57 -10.95 -8.24
CA VAL A 49 10.56 -10.00 -7.13
C VAL A 49 10.56 -10.71 -5.78
N TRP A 50 9.72 -11.74 -5.64
CA TRP A 50 9.64 -12.53 -4.41
C TRP A 50 10.96 -13.24 -4.07
N LEU A 51 11.73 -13.69 -5.07
CA LEU A 51 12.99 -14.40 -4.87
C LEU A 51 14.21 -13.48 -4.71
N THR A 52 14.15 -12.23 -5.18
CA THR A 52 15.34 -11.35 -5.18
C THR A 52 15.83 -10.88 -3.81
N GLN A 53 15.14 -11.17 -2.70
CA GLN A 53 15.48 -10.77 -1.30
C GLN A 53 15.78 -9.26 -1.07
N ARG A 54 15.65 -8.41 -2.09
CA ARG A 54 15.96 -6.98 -2.07
C ARG A 54 14.72 -6.09 -1.99
N ALA A 55 13.53 -6.67 -1.95
CA ALA A 55 12.26 -5.95 -1.95
C ALA A 55 11.69 -5.81 -0.53
N SER A 56 10.96 -4.74 -0.25
CA SER A 56 10.36 -4.47 1.06
C SER A 56 9.39 -5.57 1.46
N PRO A 57 9.05 -5.64 2.76
CA PRO A 57 7.99 -6.53 3.23
C PRO A 57 6.64 -6.31 2.53
N ALA A 58 6.35 -5.10 2.03
CA ALA A 58 5.10 -4.81 1.30
C ALA A 58 5.14 -5.38 -0.13
N ALA A 59 6.18 -5.06 -0.90
CA ALA A 59 6.39 -5.58 -2.25
C ALA A 59 6.50 -7.11 -2.26
N SER A 60 7.25 -7.69 -1.31
CA SER A 60 7.39 -9.14 -1.16
C SER A 60 6.06 -9.85 -0.86
N ARG A 61 5.18 -9.26 -0.04
CA ARG A 61 3.85 -9.82 0.25
C ARG A 61 2.95 -9.79 -0.99
N LEU A 62 2.95 -8.67 -1.73
CA LEU A 62 2.18 -8.55 -2.96
C LEU A 62 2.69 -9.54 -4.02
N ALA A 63 4.00 -9.61 -4.23
CA ALA A 63 4.65 -10.54 -5.16
C ALA A 63 4.35 -12.01 -4.83
N ARG A 64 4.34 -12.39 -3.55
CA ARG A 64 3.93 -13.73 -3.12
C ARG A 64 2.46 -14.00 -3.42
N ARG A 65 1.56 -13.05 -3.09
CA ARG A 65 0.12 -13.17 -3.38
C ARG A 65 -0.15 -13.29 -4.88
N LEU A 66 0.52 -12.47 -5.69
CA LEU A 66 0.39 -12.46 -7.14
C LEU A 66 0.91 -13.76 -7.75
N SER A 67 2.05 -14.29 -7.27
CA SER A 67 2.57 -15.60 -7.68
C SER A 67 1.55 -16.72 -7.45
N TRP A 68 0.98 -16.80 -6.24
CA TRP A 68 -0.06 -17.78 -5.93
C TRP A 68 -1.32 -17.59 -6.77
N PHE A 69 -1.72 -16.35 -7.00
CA PHE A 69 -2.86 -16.03 -7.85
C PHE A 69 -2.66 -16.52 -9.29
N CYS A 70 -1.50 -16.28 -9.91
CA CYS A 70 -1.20 -16.77 -11.26
C CYS A 70 -1.22 -18.31 -11.34
N ILE A 71 -0.69 -19.00 -10.32
CA ILE A 71 -0.71 -20.47 -10.26
C ILE A 71 -2.17 -20.97 -10.21
N ILE A 72 -2.96 -20.44 -9.29
CA ILE A 72 -4.37 -20.84 -9.12
C ILE A 72 -5.16 -20.53 -10.38
N LEU A 73 -4.99 -19.34 -10.96
CA LEU A 73 -5.69 -18.91 -12.16
C LEU A 73 -5.37 -19.80 -13.35
N SER A 74 -4.11 -20.22 -13.51
CA SER A 74 -3.71 -21.17 -14.56
C SER A 74 -4.37 -22.54 -14.38
N ILE A 75 -4.37 -23.08 -13.17
CA ILE A 75 -5.03 -24.37 -12.87
C ILE A 75 -6.53 -24.27 -13.15
N LEU A 76 -7.19 -23.21 -12.70
CA LEU A 76 -8.62 -22.98 -12.92
C LEU A 76 -8.95 -22.79 -14.39
N GLY A 77 -8.13 -22.06 -15.15
CA GLY A 77 -8.33 -21.88 -16.58
C GLY A 77 -8.24 -23.20 -17.35
N ASN A 78 -7.24 -24.03 -17.03
CA ASN A 78 -7.10 -25.37 -17.60
C ASN A 78 -8.30 -26.26 -17.25
N ALA A 79 -8.67 -26.33 -15.97
CA ALA A 79 -9.79 -27.15 -15.50
C ALA A 79 -11.13 -26.68 -16.08
N GLY A 80 -11.34 -25.37 -16.14
CA GLY A 80 -12.52 -24.75 -16.73
C GLY A 80 -12.66 -25.10 -18.20
N GLN A 81 -11.57 -24.98 -18.98
CA GLN A 81 -11.60 -25.32 -20.40
C GLN A 81 -11.89 -26.80 -20.65
N HIS A 82 -11.18 -27.69 -19.95
CA HIS A 82 -11.42 -29.13 -20.10
C HIS A 82 -12.84 -29.52 -19.65
N GLY A 83 -13.34 -28.92 -18.57
CA GLY A 83 -14.71 -29.13 -18.10
C GLY A 83 -15.73 -28.69 -19.15
N MET A 84 -15.61 -27.48 -19.67
CA MET A 84 -16.53 -26.97 -20.69
C MET A 84 -16.49 -27.81 -21.97
N ALA A 85 -15.30 -28.20 -22.44
CA ALA A 85 -15.15 -29.06 -23.60
C ALA A 85 -15.75 -30.46 -23.38
N ALA A 86 -15.58 -31.05 -22.20
CA ALA A 86 -16.10 -32.38 -21.89
C ALA A 86 -17.64 -32.42 -21.82
N TYR A 87 -18.27 -31.33 -21.36
CA TYR A 87 -19.72 -31.25 -21.20
C TYR A 87 -20.43 -30.45 -22.31
N GLY A 88 -19.71 -29.93 -23.30
CA GLY A 88 -20.27 -29.10 -24.36
C GLY A 88 -20.88 -27.78 -23.85
N ILE A 89 -20.37 -27.25 -22.74
CA ILE A 89 -20.90 -26.04 -22.10
C ILE A 89 -20.35 -24.81 -22.81
N VAL A 90 -21.25 -23.92 -23.25
CA VAL A 90 -20.88 -22.57 -23.70
C VAL A 90 -20.59 -21.72 -22.46
N PRO A 91 -19.50 -20.94 -22.42
CA PRO A 91 -19.15 -20.14 -21.25
C PRO A 91 -20.29 -19.19 -20.88
N PRO A 92 -20.78 -19.23 -19.62
CA PRO A 92 -21.77 -18.27 -19.17
C PRO A 92 -21.14 -16.87 -19.09
N TRP A 93 -21.97 -15.83 -19.19
CA TRP A 93 -21.52 -14.43 -19.29
C TRP A 93 -20.53 -14.01 -18.19
N TRP A 94 -20.68 -14.53 -16.97
CA TRP A 94 -19.80 -14.20 -15.86
C TRP A 94 -18.40 -14.79 -16.03
N VAL A 95 -18.25 -15.94 -16.72
CA VAL A 95 -16.93 -16.50 -17.09
C VAL A 95 -16.26 -15.57 -18.08
N ILE A 96 -17.01 -15.08 -19.07
CA ILE A 96 -16.48 -14.16 -20.08
C ILE A 96 -15.93 -12.90 -19.40
N VAL A 97 -16.72 -12.26 -18.54
CA VAL A 97 -16.27 -11.10 -17.75
C VAL A 97 -15.05 -11.45 -16.90
N LEU A 98 -15.08 -12.61 -16.24
CA LEU A 98 -13.98 -13.32 -15.59
C LEU A 98 -12.66 -13.19 -16.33
N VAL A 99 -12.65 -13.85 -17.48
CA VAL A 99 -11.52 -14.07 -18.36
C VAL A 99 -11.06 -12.76 -19.00
N SER A 100 -12.00 -11.91 -19.44
CA SER A 100 -11.70 -10.60 -20.02
C SER A 100 -11.08 -9.61 -19.03
N ALA A 101 -11.36 -9.75 -17.72
CA ALA A 101 -10.76 -8.90 -16.69
C ALA A 101 -9.31 -9.30 -16.35
N VAL A 102 -8.84 -10.48 -16.77
CA VAL A 102 -7.50 -10.97 -16.41
C VAL A 102 -6.39 -10.05 -16.94
N PRO A 103 -6.32 -9.68 -18.25
CA PRO A 103 -5.24 -8.81 -18.74
C PRO A 103 -5.14 -7.45 -18.03
N PRO A 104 -6.23 -6.65 -17.87
CA PRO A 104 -6.12 -5.38 -17.17
C PRO A 104 -5.81 -5.54 -15.68
N ALA A 105 -6.33 -6.58 -15.02
CA ALA A 105 -6.01 -6.85 -13.61
C ALA A 105 -4.53 -7.19 -13.40
N MET A 106 -3.95 -8.03 -14.27
CA MET A 106 -2.52 -8.37 -14.21
C MET A 106 -1.64 -7.16 -14.44
N PHE A 107 -2.00 -6.31 -15.40
CA PHE A 107 -1.30 -5.05 -15.64
C PHE A 107 -1.35 -4.13 -14.41
N GLY A 108 -2.53 -3.94 -13.80
CA GLY A 108 -2.68 -3.17 -12.56
C GLY A 108 -1.85 -3.72 -11.39
N ALA A 109 -1.80 -5.05 -11.24
CA ALA A 109 -1.01 -5.69 -10.18
C ALA A 109 0.50 -5.51 -10.38
N VAL A 110 0.99 -5.68 -11.62
CA VAL A 110 2.42 -5.50 -11.96
C VAL A 110 2.84 -4.04 -11.84
N THR A 111 2.02 -3.09 -12.29
CA THR A 111 2.30 -1.66 -12.13
C THR A 111 2.31 -1.24 -10.67
N HIS A 112 1.35 -1.70 -9.86
CA HIS A 112 1.36 -1.45 -8.42
C HIS A 112 2.60 -2.03 -7.74
N LEU A 113 3.03 -3.22 -8.15
CA LEU A 113 4.27 -3.83 -7.67
C LEU A 113 5.50 -2.99 -8.07
N ALA A 114 5.58 -2.50 -9.30
CA ALA A 114 6.67 -1.64 -9.76
C ALA A 114 6.75 -0.33 -8.97
N VAL A 115 5.59 0.29 -8.65
CA VAL A 115 5.53 1.48 -7.79
C VAL A 115 6.06 1.17 -6.39
N LEU A 116 5.71 0.03 -5.81
CA LEU A 116 6.23 -0.35 -4.49
C LEU A 116 7.75 -0.52 -4.50
N LEU A 117 8.30 -1.13 -5.55
CA LEU A 117 9.76 -1.31 -5.70
C LEU A 117 10.49 0.03 -5.82
N ASN A 118 9.99 0.97 -6.64
CA ASN A 118 10.64 2.27 -6.80
C ASN A 118 10.63 3.12 -5.53
N ARG A 119 9.57 3.03 -4.71
CA ARG A 119 9.49 3.76 -3.43
C ARG A 119 10.53 3.31 -2.40
N GLU A 120 11.08 2.11 -2.56
CA GLU A 120 12.13 1.59 -1.69
C GLU A 120 13.50 2.13 -2.10
N ASP A 121 13.76 2.20 -3.41
CA ASP A 121 15.00 2.75 -3.96
C ASP A 121 15.15 4.25 -3.63
N GLU A 122 14.04 5.02 -3.67
CA GLU A 122 14.05 6.42 -3.24
C GLU A 122 14.36 6.58 -1.75
N GLY A 123 13.88 5.66 -0.90
CA GLY A 123 14.17 5.65 0.54
C GLY A 123 15.62 5.32 0.89
N ALA A 124 16.31 4.58 0.02
CA ALA A 124 17.73 4.26 0.17
C ALA A 124 18.65 5.45 -0.14
N TRP A 125 18.20 6.40 -0.98
CA TRP A 125 18.97 7.61 -1.30
C TRP A 125 18.75 8.77 -0.32
N ILE A 126 17.66 8.78 0.45
CA ILE A 126 17.39 9.82 1.45
C ILE A 126 18.31 9.70 2.68
N TRP A 127 18.89 8.52 2.93
CA TRP A 127 19.98 8.31 3.88
C TRP A 127 21.31 8.07 3.16
N GLY A 128 21.73 9.03 2.34
CA GLY A 128 23.16 9.14 2.02
C GLY A 128 23.97 9.24 3.31
N PRO A 129 25.24 8.77 3.35
CA PRO A 129 26.09 8.97 4.53
C PRO A 129 26.00 10.43 4.94
N ASP A 130 25.74 10.67 6.23
CA ASP A 130 25.77 12.00 6.84
C ASP A 130 26.99 12.74 6.27
N PRO A 131 26.85 13.99 5.79
CA PRO A 131 28.01 14.76 5.36
C PRO A 131 29.03 14.68 6.49
N GLN A 132 30.11 13.93 6.29
CA GLN A 132 31.22 13.90 7.23
C GLN A 132 31.55 15.37 7.49
N PRO A 133 31.55 15.83 8.75
CA PRO A 133 31.96 17.20 9.04
C PRO A 133 33.31 17.39 8.38
N ASN A 134 33.36 18.18 7.32
CA ASN A 134 34.59 18.44 6.62
C ASN A 134 35.43 19.28 7.59
N GLU A 135 36.36 18.64 8.30
CA GLU A 135 37.18 19.28 9.33
C GLU A 135 38.09 20.39 8.79
N ASP A 136 38.11 20.63 7.47
CA ASP A 136 39.04 21.56 6.83
C ASP A 136 38.40 22.68 5.98
N ILE A 137 37.19 23.16 6.32
CA ILE A 137 36.71 24.45 5.79
C ILE A 137 36.93 25.54 6.85
N PRO A 138 37.88 26.47 6.67
CA PRO A 138 37.99 27.63 7.52
C PRO A 138 36.66 28.39 7.51
N SER A 139 36.05 28.52 8.69
CA SER A 139 34.82 29.30 8.85
C SER A 139 35.09 30.74 8.38
N PRO A 140 34.24 31.34 7.53
CA PRO A 140 34.35 32.76 7.22
C PRO A 140 34.18 33.57 8.53
N PRO A 141 34.87 34.71 8.68
CA PRO A 141 34.88 35.45 9.92
C PRO A 141 33.47 35.93 10.27
N VAL A 142 33.02 35.54 11.46
CA VAL A 142 31.80 36.05 12.09
C VAL A 142 31.98 37.57 12.24
N LYS A 143 31.16 38.35 11.56
CA LYS A 143 31.01 39.77 11.87
C LYS A 143 30.10 39.89 13.08
N GLU A 144 30.71 40.15 14.23
CA GLU A 144 30.00 40.62 15.41
C GLU A 144 29.49 42.05 15.17
N GLY A 145 28.24 42.27 15.56
CA GLY A 145 27.62 43.58 15.68
C GLY A 145 26.55 43.85 14.63
N GLU A 146 25.28 43.76 15.02
CA GLU A 146 24.49 44.97 15.33
C GLU A 146 23.15 44.59 15.98
N ASP A 147 22.79 45.44 16.92
CA ASP A 147 21.73 45.38 17.92
C ASP A 147 20.41 45.85 17.28
N GLU A 148 19.34 45.05 17.28
CA GLU A 148 18.00 45.59 16.99
C GLU A 148 16.87 44.77 17.63
N SER A 149 16.51 45.24 18.83
CA SER A 149 15.17 45.32 19.44
C SER A 149 14.02 44.56 18.77
N ALA A 150 13.34 43.75 19.59
CA ALA A 150 12.01 43.19 19.33
C ALA A 150 11.00 44.25 18.84
N PRO A 151 9.99 43.82 18.06
CA PRO A 151 8.64 43.98 18.58
C PRO A 151 7.71 42.78 18.34
N GLU A 152 6.93 42.51 19.39
CA GLU A 152 5.51 42.11 19.43
C GLU A 152 4.92 41.18 18.35
N GLU A 153 4.45 40.05 18.88
CA GLU A 153 3.39 39.18 18.39
C GLU A 153 2.16 39.98 17.90
N PRO A 154 1.46 39.47 16.85
CA PRO A 154 0.02 39.52 16.90
C PRO A 154 -0.62 38.16 16.71
N ALA A 155 -1.56 37.92 17.60
CA ALA A 155 -2.62 36.93 17.59
C ALA A 155 -3.25 36.72 16.20
N VAL A 156 -3.50 35.45 15.88
CA VAL A 156 -4.58 35.05 14.97
C VAL A 156 -5.44 34.03 15.70
N GLU A 157 -6.61 34.48 16.14
CA GLU A 157 -7.70 33.67 16.66
C GLU A 157 -8.23 32.73 15.54
N PRO A 158 -8.58 31.47 15.84
CA PRO A 158 -9.31 30.61 14.94
C PRO A 158 -10.80 30.60 15.32
N ASP A 159 -11.65 31.22 14.49
CA ASP A 159 -13.10 31.03 14.55
C ASP A 159 -13.57 30.39 13.23
N ASP A 160 -13.94 29.11 13.32
CA ASP A 160 -15.31 28.63 13.10
C ASP A 160 -15.33 27.08 13.00
N GLU A 161 -16.04 26.48 13.97
CA GLU A 161 -16.45 25.07 14.10
C GLU A 161 -17.39 24.58 12.96
N PRO A 162 -17.91 23.32 12.94
CA PRO A 162 -17.42 22.02 13.43
C PRO A 162 -17.59 20.89 12.39
N GLU A 163 -16.56 20.12 12.08
CA GLU A 163 -16.77 18.78 11.49
C GLU A 163 -16.83 17.74 12.61
N ALA A 164 -18.05 17.54 13.10
CA ALA A 164 -18.46 16.38 13.87
C ALA A 164 -18.41 15.13 12.99
N GLU A 165 -17.21 14.59 12.74
CA GLU A 165 -17.03 13.39 11.92
C GLU A 165 -16.47 12.21 12.71
N SER A 166 -17.38 11.29 13.02
CA SER A 166 -17.19 9.85 13.17
C SER A 166 -16.05 9.35 14.06
N ARG A 167 -16.42 9.01 15.31
CA ARG A 167 -15.66 8.05 16.12
C ARG A 167 -15.52 6.74 15.33
N ALA A 168 -14.35 6.53 14.72
CA ALA A 168 -14.00 5.25 14.12
C ALA A 168 -14.10 4.14 15.18
N PRO A 169 -14.70 2.97 14.89
CA PRO A 169 -14.93 1.89 15.87
C PRO A 169 -13.67 1.39 16.60
N GLY A 170 -12.47 1.71 16.09
CA GLY A 170 -11.19 1.29 16.66
C GLY A 170 -10.54 2.26 17.65
N ASP A 171 -11.02 3.50 17.77
CA ASP A 171 -10.36 4.51 18.62
C ASP A 171 -10.89 4.50 20.07
N GLY A 172 -12.15 4.07 20.28
CA GLY A 172 -12.72 3.88 21.61
C GLY A 172 -11.96 2.84 22.45
N ALA A 173 -11.70 1.66 21.86
CA ALA A 173 -10.96 0.59 22.55
C ALA A 173 -9.53 1.00 22.95
N LYS A 174 -8.88 1.87 22.15
CA LYS A 174 -7.55 2.40 22.45
C LYS A 174 -7.58 3.44 23.56
N LEU A 175 -8.61 4.28 23.60
CA LEU A 175 -8.80 5.23 24.70
C LEU A 175 -9.05 4.51 26.02
N ASP A 176 -9.80 3.41 26.01
CA ASP A 176 -10.03 2.60 27.22
C ASP A 176 -8.73 1.92 27.69
N GLN A 177 -7.89 1.45 26.77
CA GLN A 177 -6.57 0.93 27.07
C GLN A 177 -5.65 1.99 27.68
N LEU A 178 -5.69 3.23 27.17
CA LEU A 178 -4.91 4.34 27.73
C LEU A 178 -5.44 4.78 29.09
N ARG A 179 -6.76 4.81 29.29
CA ARG A 179 -7.36 5.12 30.61
C ARG A 179 -7.03 4.06 31.66
N ALA A 180 -7.02 2.78 31.29
CA ALA A 180 -6.59 1.71 32.19
C ALA A 180 -5.11 1.88 32.58
N TRP A 181 -4.25 2.21 31.62
CA TRP A 181 -2.84 2.51 31.90
C TRP A 181 -2.66 3.73 32.83
N MET A 182 -3.43 4.81 32.61
CA MET A 182 -3.40 5.99 33.48
C MET A 182 -3.88 5.68 34.91
N ALA A 183 -4.87 4.79 35.06
CA ALA A 183 -5.33 4.35 36.38
C ALA A 183 -4.23 3.62 37.16
N ASP A 184 -3.42 2.80 36.48
CA ASP A 184 -2.28 2.10 37.07
C ASP A 184 -1.08 3.03 37.38
N HIS A 185 -1.01 4.19 36.73
CA HIS A 185 0.11 5.15 36.83
C HIS A 185 -0.30 6.49 37.47
N GLY A 186 -1.32 6.47 38.33
CA GLY A 186 -1.68 7.64 39.15
C GLY A 186 -2.22 8.84 38.39
N GLY A 187 -2.72 8.65 37.18
CA GLY A 187 -3.31 9.70 36.35
C GLY A 187 -2.30 10.48 35.50
N GLU A 188 -1.05 10.03 35.38
CA GLU A 188 -0.08 10.66 34.48
C GLU A 188 -0.49 10.54 33.02
N VAL A 189 -0.41 11.63 32.27
CA VAL A 189 -0.72 11.64 30.84
C VAL A 189 0.40 10.92 30.07
N PRO A 190 0.10 9.87 29.29
CA PRO A 190 1.12 9.10 28.58
C PRO A 190 1.81 9.94 27.49
N SER A 191 3.14 9.86 27.43
CA SER A 191 3.91 10.52 26.37
C SER A 191 3.56 9.97 24.98
N LYS A 192 3.76 10.79 23.92
CA LYS A 192 3.53 10.39 22.51
C LYS A 192 4.19 9.05 22.16
N ARG A 193 5.42 8.82 22.64
CA ARG A 193 6.16 7.57 22.43
C ARG A 193 5.47 6.37 23.10
N LYS A 194 4.89 6.57 24.29
CA LYS A 194 4.22 5.51 25.03
C LYS A 194 2.87 5.14 24.42
N VAL A 195 2.13 6.12 23.88
CA VAL A 195 0.88 5.89 23.14
C VAL A 195 1.11 5.09 21.86
N ILE A 196 2.21 5.37 21.14
CA ILE A 196 2.62 4.60 19.94
C ILE A 196 2.91 3.14 20.32
N GLU A 197 3.62 2.91 21.42
CA GLU A 197 3.97 1.58 21.92
C GLU A 197 2.74 0.77 22.36
N LEU A 198 1.85 1.37 23.16
CA LEU A 198 0.69 0.68 23.73
C LEU A 198 -0.41 0.39 22.70
N CYS A 199 -0.64 1.31 21.77
CA CYS A 199 -1.78 1.24 20.83
C CYS A 199 -1.37 0.91 19.39
N GLY A 200 -0.07 0.80 19.09
CA GLY A 200 0.44 0.48 17.74
C GLY A 200 0.06 1.53 16.68
N VAL A 201 -0.07 2.80 17.06
CA VAL A 201 -0.51 3.90 16.19
C VAL A 201 0.65 4.76 15.70
N GLY A 202 0.51 5.39 14.53
CA GLY A 202 1.50 6.36 14.04
C GLY A 202 1.46 7.70 14.77
N HIS A 203 2.54 8.49 14.65
CA HIS A 203 2.74 9.78 15.34
C HIS A 203 1.56 10.78 15.28
N PRO A 204 0.90 11.03 14.13
CA PRO A 204 -0.24 11.96 14.08
C PRO A 204 -1.48 11.44 14.82
N LYS A 205 -1.68 10.11 14.88
CA LYS A 205 -2.80 9.50 15.63
C LYS A 205 -2.51 9.47 17.13
N ALA A 206 -1.26 9.32 17.54
CA ALA A 206 -0.88 9.40 18.95
C ALA A 206 -1.15 10.80 19.54
N GLY A 207 -0.94 11.87 18.75
CA GLY A 207 -1.30 13.24 19.14
C GLY A 207 -2.80 13.39 19.42
N LYS A 208 -3.64 12.95 18.48
CA LYS A 208 -5.11 13.02 18.62
C LYS A 208 -5.64 12.21 19.82
N LEU A 209 -5.01 11.08 20.15
CA LEU A 209 -5.40 10.27 21.30
C LEU A 209 -5.04 10.92 22.63
N ILE A 210 -3.91 11.63 22.71
CA ILE A 210 -3.52 12.38 23.92
C ILE A 210 -4.45 13.58 24.13
N GLU A 211 -4.74 14.31 23.05
CA GLU A 211 -5.68 15.44 23.07
C GLU A 211 -7.10 14.99 23.49
N ALA A 212 -7.53 13.81 23.07
CA ALA A 212 -8.80 13.22 23.48
C ALA A 212 -8.83 12.71 24.94
N LEU A 213 -7.67 12.62 25.61
CA LEU A 213 -7.56 12.26 27.04
C LEU A 213 -7.48 13.50 27.94
N GLU A 214 -7.09 14.66 27.41
CA GLU A 214 -7.13 15.92 28.15
C GLU A 214 -8.58 16.41 28.31
N PRO A 215 -9.00 16.83 29.51
CA PRO A 215 -10.33 17.41 29.68
C PRO A 215 -10.44 18.71 28.88
N PRO A 216 -11.63 19.05 28.34
CA PRO A 216 -11.81 20.28 27.58
C PRO A 216 -11.40 21.48 28.44
N LYS A 217 -10.50 22.32 27.89
CA LYS A 217 -10.13 23.59 28.51
C LYS A 217 -11.41 24.41 28.66
N THR A 218 -11.85 24.60 29.89
CA THR A 218 -12.98 25.47 30.21
C THR A 218 -12.53 26.90 29.96
N ASN A 219 -12.83 27.43 28.78
CA ASN A 219 -12.66 28.84 28.49
C ASN A 219 -13.55 29.63 29.46
N GLY A 220 -12.90 30.49 30.25
CA GLY A 220 -13.53 31.28 31.29
C GLY A 220 -14.63 32.17 30.72
N VAL A 221 -15.86 31.91 31.15
CA VAL A 221 -17.00 32.81 30.96
C VAL A 221 -16.71 34.11 31.72
N LYS A 222 -16.40 35.19 31.00
CA LYS A 222 -16.48 36.55 31.53
C LYS A 222 -17.96 36.90 31.69
N VAL A 223 -18.43 36.97 32.94
CA VAL A 223 -19.71 37.58 33.29
C VAL A 223 -19.49 39.09 33.37
N LEU A 224 -20.32 39.83 32.64
CA LEU A 224 -20.42 41.29 32.60
C LEU A 224 -20.83 41.89 33.94
#